data_AF-A0A6A7KTI8-F1
#
_entry.id   AF-A0A6A7KTI8-F1
#
_cell.length_a   1.000
_cell.length_b   1.000
_cell.length_c   1.000
_cell.angle_alpha   90.00
_cell.angle_beta   90.00
_cell.angle_gamma   90.00
#
_symmetry.space_group_name_H-M   'P 1'
#
loop_
_entity.id
_entity.type
_entity.pdbx_description
1 polymer ?
#
loop_
_entity_poly.entity_id
_entity_poly.type
_entity_poly.pdbx_seq_one_letter_code
_entity_poly.pdbx_strand_id
1 'polypeptide(L)'
;MADDYEFYFPPTPAHLEAIGMLVVESAVLENVLELAIWQINKLVFEEGAFKTLHMGFRIKSACFLKSARSTHKNPEDQALLRGIAKDLKQAGRERSMVVHGSWAWGIKHDTPLLVKYRIKRSRLIGNLNKTTASDIKKMAANVNMACNNVIGFMMSRGYEPPPSRSR
;
A
#
# COMPACT_ATOMS: atom_id res chain seq x y z
N MET A 1 -32.22 -9.11 -18.19
CA MET A 1 -31.50 -8.04 -18.88
C MET A 1 -30.18 -7.90 -18.17
N ALA A 2 -29.07 -8.21 -18.85
CA ALA A 2 -27.75 -7.88 -18.33
C ALA A 2 -27.60 -6.39 -18.58
N ASP A 3 -27.61 -5.59 -17.52
CA ASP A 3 -27.28 -4.17 -17.65
C ASP A 3 -25.81 -4.12 -18.10
N ASP A 4 -25.58 -3.64 -19.33
CA ASP A 4 -24.25 -3.49 -19.91
C ASP A 4 -23.52 -2.37 -19.17
N TYR A 5 -22.81 -2.73 -18.10
CA TYR A 5 -21.86 -1.82 -17.45
C TYR A 5 -20.64 -1.69 -18.35
N GLU A 6 -20.51 -0.55 -19.04
CA GLU A 6 -19.24 -0.20 -19.67
C GLU A 6 -18.19 0.04 -18.57
N PHE A 7 -17.02 -0.61 -18.70
CA PHE A 7 -15.89 -0.42 -17.81
C PHE A 7 -15.10 0.80 -18.27
N TYR A 8 -14.87 1.76 -17.37
CA TYR A 8 -14.19 3.01 -17.71
C TYR A 8 -12.98 3.27 -16.80
N PHE A 9 -12.09 4.15 -17.27
CA PHE A 9 -11.06 4.79 -16.45
C PHE A 9 -11.68 5.68 -15.36
N PRO A 10 -10.95 6.05 -14.29
CA PRO A 10 -11.56 6.58 -13.08
C PRO A 10 -12.39 7.84 -13.35
N PRO A 11 -13.54 7.97 -12.68
CA PRO A 11 -14.69 8.57 -13.34
C PRO A 11 -14.79 10.10 -13.18
N THR A 12 -14.02 10.73 -12.28
CA THR A 12 -13.99 12.21 -12.15
C THR A 12 -12.60 12.74 -11.78
N PRO A 13 -12.29 14.03 -12.05
CA PRO A 13 -11.01 14.64 -11.66
C PRO A 13 -10.66 14.47 -10.18
N ALA A 14 -11.65 14.59 -9.28
CA ALA A 14 -11.45 14.40 -7.84
C ALA A 14 -11.03 12.96 -7.48
N HIS A 15 -11.53 11.94 -8.21
CA HIS A 15 -11.08 10.55 -8.01
C HIS A 15 -9.67 10.36 -8.55
N LEU A 16 -9.35 10.93 -9.72
CA LEU A 16 -8.00 10.86 -10.29
C LEU A 16 -6.96 11.49 -9.35
N GLU A 17 -7.26 12.66 -8.79
CA GLU A 17 -6.41 13.32 -7.79
C GLU A 17 -6.21 12.43 -6.55
N ALA A 18 -7.30 11.89 -6.00
CA ALA A 18 -7.24 11.04 -4.80
C ALA A 18 -6.47 9.72 -5.08
N ILE A 19 -6.63 9.12 -6.26
CA ILE A 19 -5.86 7.95 -6.69
C ILE A 19 -4.38 8.33 -6.81
N GLY A 20 -4.07 9.49 -7.40
CA GLY A 20 -2.71 10.02 -7.48
C GLY A 20 -2.05 10.15 -6.11
N MET A 21 -2.76 10.71 -5.12
CA MET A 21 -2.29 10.76 -3.73
C MET A 21 -1.98 9.37 -3.19
N LEU A 22 -2.89 8.41 -3.34
CA LEU A 22 -2.68 7.03 -2.88
C LEU A 22 -1.48 6.36 -3.56
N VAL A 23 -1.28 6.59 -4.86
CA VAL A 23 -0.13 6.07 -5.61
C VAL A 23 1.17 6.66 -5.10
N VAL A 24 1.23 7.98 -4.87
CA VAL A 24 2.41 8.66 -4.33
C VAL A 24 2.76 8.11 -2.95
N GLU A 25 1.81 8.05 -2.03
CA GLU A 25 2.04 7.52 -0.68
C GLU A 25 2.47 6.05 -0.71
N SER A 26 1.89 5.26 -1.62
CA SER A 26 2.29 3.85 -1.81
C SER A 26 3.73 3.73 -2.31
N ALA A 27 4.14 4.56 -3.27
CA ALA A 27 5.50 4.56 -3.80
C ALA A 27 6.52 4.98 -2.74
N VAL A 28 6.19 5.99 -1.92
CA VAL A 28 7.03 6.41 -0.79
C VAL A 28 7.20 5.27 0.20
N LEU A 29 6.10 4.63 0.61
CA LEU A 29 6.15 3.48 1.51
C LEU A 29 7.00 2.33 0.94
N GLU A 30 6.91 2.04 -0.36
CA GLU A 30 7.74 1.02 -1.00
C GLU A 30 9.24 1.36 -0.90
N ASN A 31 9.63 2.60 -1.17
CA ASN A 31 11.02 3.04 -1.05
C ASN A 31 11.51 2.99 0.40
N VAL A 32 10.67 3.37 1.36
CA VAL A 32 10.97 3.29 2.79
C VAL A 32 11.21 1.84 3.21
N LEU A 33 10.39 0.90 2.72
CA LEU A 33 10.59 -0.52 2.99
C LEU A 33 11.90 -1.04 2.40
N GLU A 34 12.27 -0.62 1.19
CA GLU A 34 13.56 -0.99 0.57
C GLU A 34 14.73 -0.54 1.45
N LEU A 35 14.78 0.75 1.80
CA LEU A 35 15.84 1.30 2.64
C LEU A 35 15.89 0.61 4.01
N ALA A 36 14.72 0.34 4.60
CA ALA A 36 14.63 -0.39 5.86
C ALA A 36 15.20 -1.81 5.76
N ILE A 37 14.92 -2.53 4.67
CA ILE A 37 15.51 -3.83 4.39
C ILE A 37 17.03 -3.70 4.30
N TRP A 38 17.54 -2.74 3.55
CA TRP A 38 18.98 -2.59 3.34
C TRP A 38 19.71 -2.30 4.66
N GLN A 39 19.20 -1.35 5.44
CA GLN A 39 19.81 -0.97 6.71
C GLN A 39 19.75 -2.08 7.76
N ILE A 40 18.61 -2.78 7.93
CA ILE A 40 18.51 -3.87 8.90
C ILE A 40 19.47 -5.02 8.55
N ASN A 41 19.64 -5.30 7.25
CA ASN A 41 20.51 -6.37 6.78
C ASN A 41 21.95 -5.90 6.49
N LYS A 42 22.29 -4.63 6.79
CA LYS A 42 23.61 -4.01 6.54
C LYS A 42 24.10 -4.15 5.10
N LEU A 43 23.18 -4.01 4.14
CA LEU A 43 23.50 -4.05 2.71
C LEU A 43 24.01 -2.69 2.24
N VAL A 44 25.05 -2.72 1.42
CA VAL A 44 25.49 -1.53 0.66
C VAL A 44 24.49 -1.21 -0.47
N PHE A 45 24.57 0.00 -1.01
CA PHE A 45 23.58 0.50 -1.97
C PHE A 45 23.41 -0.41 -3.19
N GLU A 46 24.49 -0.80 -3.89
CA GLU A 46 24.33 -1.60 -5.11
C GLU A 46 23.71 -2.97 -4.83
N GLU A 47 24.13 -3.62 -3.74
CA GLU A 47 23.62 -4.93 -3.35
C GLU A 47 22.15 -4.85 -2.93
N GLY A 48 21.79 -3.85 -2.13
CA GLY A 48 20.42 -3.59 -1.71
C GLY A 48 19.51 -3.32 -2.90
N ALA A 49 19.91 -2.42 -3.78
CA ALA A 49 19.18 -2.06 -4.99
C ALA A 49 18.93 -3.29 -5.86
N PHE A 50 19.98 -4.06 -6.17
CA PHE A 50 19.85 -5.28 -6.97
C PHE A 50 18.90 -6.31 -6.33
N LYS A 51 19.00 -6.52 -5.02
CA LYS A 51 18.16 -7.49 -4.30
C LYS A 51 16.70 -7.09 -4.23
N THR A 52 16.38 -5.80 -4.26
CA THR A 52 15.02 -5.30 -4.03
C THR A 52 14.30 -4.80 -5.28
N LEU A 53 15.02 -4.56 -6.39
CA LEU A 53 14.52 -3.98 -7.64
C LEU A 53 13.23 -4.63 -8.18
N HIS A 54 13.13 -5.95 -8.10
CA HIS A 54 11.99 -6.70 -8.65
C HIS A 54 10.96 -7.11 -7.59
N MET A 55 11.13 -6.68 -6.34
CA MET A 55 10.21 -7.03 -5.28
C MET A 55 8.95 -6.15 -5.34
N GLY A 56 7.78 -6.76 -5.49
CA GLY A 56 6.53 -6.05 -5.28
C GLY A 56 6.29 -5.74 -3.79
N PHE A 57 5.41 -4.77 -3.50
CA PHE A 57 5.01 -4.35 -2.15
C PHE A 57 4.87 -5.48 -1.13
N ARG A 58 4.16 -6.56 -1.48
CA ARG A 58 3.92 -7.71 -0.59
C ARG A 58 5.23 -8.40 -0.17
N ILE A 59 6.15 -8.57 -1.12
CA ILE A 59 7.44 -9.24 -0.89
C ILE A 59 8.33 -8.31 -0.05
N LYS A 60 8.42 -7.02 -0.39
CA LYS A 60 9.14 -6.02 0.41
C LYS A 60 8.66 -5.98 1.86
N SER A 61 7.35 -5.88 2.06
CA SER A 61 6.74 -5.88 3.41
C SER A 61 7.09 -7.15 4.20
N ALA A 62 7.03 -8.32 3.56
CA ALA A 62 7.38 -9.58 4.21
C ALA A 62 8.88 -9.68 4.53
N CYS A 63 9.74 -9.22 3.63
CA CYS A 63 11.18 -9.18 3.81
C CYS A 63 11.56 -8.26 4.97
N PHE A 64 11.05 -7.02 4.98
CA PHE A 64 11.22 -6.08 6.08
C PHE A 64 10.81 -6.70 7.42
N LEU A 65 9.58 -7.23 7.52
CA LEU A 65 9.08 -7.80 8.77
C LEU A 65 9.90 -9.02 9.22
N LYS A 66 10.35 -9.86 8.28
CA LYS A 66 11.19 -11.03 8.59
C LYS A 66 12.54 -10.58 9.15
N SER A 67 13.24 -9.68 8.45
CA SER A 67 14.53 -9.15 8.88
C SER A 67 14.42 -8.39 10.21
N ALA A 68 13.41 -7.53 10.37
CA ALA A 68 13.18 -6.80 11.60
C ALA A 68 12.93 -7.74 12.79
N ARG A 69 12.09 -8.77 12.62
CA ARG A 69 11.80 -9.73 13.70
C ARG A 69 12.98 -10.64 14.04
N SER A 70 13.84 -10.96 13.07
CA SER A 70 15.05 -11.75 13.34
C SER A 70 16.11 -10.95 14.09
N THR A 71 16.18 -9.64 13.84
CA THR A 71 17.16 -8.73 14.46
C THR A 71 16.68 -8.25 15.83
N HIS A 72 15.41 -7.85 15.93
CA HIS A 72 14.82 -7.21 17.11
C HIS A 72 13.90 -8.17 17.87
N LYS A 73 14.49 -9.01 18.73
CA LYS A 73 13.79 -10.15 19.36
C LYS A 73 13.05 -9.83 20.67
N ASN A 74 13.25 -8.64 21.25
CA ASN A 74 12.61 -8.33 22.53
C ASN A 74 11.07 -8.22 22.39
N PRO A 75 10.29 -8.48 23.46
CA PRO A 75 8.84 -8.55 23.37
C PRO A 75 8.16 -7.26 22.92
N GLU A 76 8.72 -6.10 23.27
CA GLU A 76 8.21 -4.79 22.92
C GLU A 76 8.29 -4.56 21.40
N ASP A 77 9.45 -4.83 20.80
CA ASP A 77 9.64 -4.76 19.35
C ASP A 77 8.73 -5.73 18.60
N GLN A 78 8.57 -6.94 19.12
CA GLN A 78 7.66 -7.91 18.51
C GLN A 78 6.21 -7.43 18.56
N ALA A 79 5.80 -6.69 19.60
CA ALA A 79 4.47 -6.10 19.68
C ALA A 79 4.30 -4.96 18.65
N LEU A 80 5.28 -4.05 18.55
CA LEU A 80 5.30 -2.98 17.56
C LEU A 80 5.25 -3.52 16.13
N LEU A 81 6.10 -4.51 15.81
CA LEU A 81 6.16 -5.16 14.50
C LEU A 81 4.89 -5.96 14.15
N ARG A 82 4.08 -6.36 15.14
CA ARG A 82 2.74 -6.92 14.87
C ARG A 82 1.75 -5.82 14.47
N GLY A 83 1.84 -4.63 15.07
CA GLY A 83 1.07 -3.45 14.66
C GLY A 83 1.41 -3.05 13.23
N ILE A 84 2.70 -2.82 12.95
CA ILE A 84 3.19 -2.47 11.62
C ILE A 84 2.79 -3.52 10.57
N ALA A 85 2.84 -4.82 10.91
CA ALA A 85 2.40 -5.86 9.99
C ALA A 85 0.91 -5.77 9.62
N LYS A 86 0.05 -5.34 10.55
CA LYS A 86 -1.38 -5.10 10.26
C LYS A 86 -1.54 -3.90 9.35
N ASP A 87 -0.82 -2.82 9.62
CA ASP A 87 -0.89 -1.56 8.85
C ASP A 87 -0.40 -1.77 7.41
N LEU A 88 0.75 -2.43 7.23
CA LEU A 88 1.28 -2.78 5.90
C LEU A 88 0.32 -3.66 5.11
N LYS A 89 -0.32 -4.64 5.77
CA LYS A 89 -1.33 -5.49 5.13
C LYS A 89 -2.56 -4.68 4.70
N GLN A 90 -3.00 -3.73 5.51
CA GLN A 90 -4.12 -2.86 5.18
C GLN A 90 -3.76 -1.91 4.02
N ALA A 91 -2.61 -1.24 4.09
CA ALA A 91 -2.08 -0.37 3.04
C ALA A 91 -1.99 -1.10 1.68
N GLY A 92 -1.44 -2.32 1.68
CA GLY A 92 -1.35 -3.13 0.46
C GLY A 92 -2.72 -3.50 -0.13
N ARG A 93 -3.73 -3.75 0.73
CA ARG A 93 -5.10 -4.03 0.29
C ARG A 93 -5.76 -2.78 -0.31
N GLU A 94 -5.63 -1.64 0.35
CA GLU A 94 -6.20 -0.36 -0.10
C GLU A 94 -5.62 0.08 -1.44
N ARG A 95 -4.27 0.05 -1.57
CA ARG A 95 -3.58 0.26 -2.85
C ARG A 95 -4.11 -0.68 -3.93
N SER A 96 -4.12 -1.99 -3.66
CA SER A 96 -4.52 -2.98 -4.68
C SER A 96 -5.96 -2.83 -5.11
N MET A 97 -6.85 -2.50 -4.17
CA MET A 97 -8.26 -2.33 -4.42
C MET A 97 -8.56 -1.13 -5.33
N VAL A 98 -7.80 -0.03 -5.19
CA VAL A 98 -8.07 1.23 -5.90
C VAL A 98 -7.23 1.35 -7.18
N VAL A 99 -5.92 1.09 -7.09
CA VAL A 99 -4.96 1.30 -8.20
C VAL A 99 -5.08 0.21 -9.26
N HIS A 100 -5.32 -1.03 -8.85
CA HIS A 100 -5.50 -2.18 -9.74
C HIS A 100 -6.97 -2.62 -9.84
N GLY A 101 -7.89 -1.82 -9.30
CA GLY A 101 -9.32 -2.11 -9.29
C GLY A 101 -9.99 -1.74 -10.61
N SER A 102 -11.05 -2.46 -10.95
CA SER A 102 -11.92 -2.10 -12.07
C SER A 102 -12.98 -1.10 -11.62
N TRP A 103 -13.25 -0.11 -12.45
CA TRP A 103 -14.24 0.93 -12.19
C TRP A 103 -15.42 0.81 -13.18
N ALA A 104 -16.61 1.16 -12.70
CA ALA A 104 -17.84 1.22 -13.47
C ALA A 104 -18.65 2.46 -13.07
N TRP A 105 -19.63 2.83 -13.89
CA TRP A 105 -20.62 3.84 -13.52
C TRP A 105 -21.89 3.19 -12.98
N GLY A 106 -22.55 3.88 -12.05
CA GLY A 106 -23.94 3.56 -11.70
C GLY A 106 -24.90 3.90 -12.84
N ILE A 107 -26.15 3.45 -12.70
CA ILE A 107 -27.24 3.58 -13.70
C ILE A 107 -27.43 5.03 -14.20
N LYS A 108 -27.10 6.04 -13.38
CA LYS A 108 -27.22 7.47 -13.73
C LYS A 108 -25.93 8.14 -14.24
N HIS A 109 -24.85 7.38 -14.52
CA HIS A 109 -23.53 7.90 -14.92
C HIS A 109 -22.95 9.03 -14.04
N ASP A 110 -23.49 9.20 -12.84
CA ASP A 110 -23.12 10.24 -11.88
C ASP A 110 -22.34 9.68 -10.69
N THR A 111 -22.35 8.35 -10.55
CA THR A 111 -21.85 7.65 -9.37
C THR A 111 -20.73 6.69 -9.76
N PRO A 112 -19.47 7.00 -9.38
CA PRO A 112 -18.35 6.08 -9.40
C PRO A 112 -18.66 4.80 -8.62
N LEU A 113 -18.47 3.64 -9.25
CA LEU A 113 -18.56 2.34 -8.58
C LEU A 113 -17.24 1.60 -8.74
N LEU A 114 -16.68 1.18 -7.62
CA LEU A 114 -15.50 0.32 -7.59
C LEU A 114 -15.95 -1.14 -7.57
N VAL A 115 -15.49 -1.92 -8.56
CA VAL A 115 -15.79 -3.34 -8.67
C VAL A 115 -14.85 -4.11 -7.76
N LYS A 116 -15.41 -4.77 -6.75
CA LYS A 116 -14.66 -5.69 -5.88
C LYS A 116 -14.95 -7.11 -6.30
N TYR A 117 -13.94 -7.78 -6.85
CA TYR A 117 -14.05 -9.19 -7.18
C TYR A 117 -13.78 -10.07 -5.95
N ARG A 118 -14.58 -11.11 -5.78
CA ARG A 118 -14.36 -12.19 -4.80
C ARG A 118 -14.49 -13.54 -5.51
N ILE A 119 -13.67 -14.51 -5.12
CA ILE A 119 -13.83 -15.90 -5.59
C ILE A 119 -14.70 -16.64 -4.58
N LYS A 120 -15.81 -17.22 -5.04
CA LYS A 120 -16.69 -18.06 -4.22
C LYS A 120 -17.04 -19.31 -5.00
N ARG A 121 -16.71 -20.49 -4.46
CA ARG A 121 -16.97 -21.81 -5.10
C ARG A 121 -16.48 -21.85 -6.56
N SER A 122 -15.22 -21.45 -6.77
CA SER A 122 -14.57 -21.39 -8.10
C SER A 122 -15.20 -20.42 -9.11
N ARG A 123 -16.07 -19.50 -8.68
CA ARG A 123 -16.63 -18.43 -9.51
C ARG A 123 -16.14 -17.06 -9.06
N LEU A 124 -15.79 -16.20 -10.02
CA LEU A 124 -15.51 -14.80 -9.79
C LEU A 124 -16.83 -14.04 -9.66
N ILE A 125 -17.06 -13.37 -8.52
CA ILE A 125 -18.24 -12.55 -8.25
C ILE A 125 -17.78 -11.12 -8.07
N GLY A 126 -18.24 -10.20 -8.93
CA GLY A 126 -18.03 -8.77 -8.77
C GLY A 126 -19.12 -8.15 -7.90
N ASN A 127 -18.75 -7.37 -6.89
CA ASN A 127 -19.65 -6.52 -6.13
C ASN A 127 -19.31 -5.05 -6.39
N LEU A 128 -20.28 -4.26 -6.81
CA LEU A 128 -20.12 -2.81 -6.98
C LEU A 128 -20.20 -2.11 -5.63
N ASN A 129 -19.23 -1.27 -5.31
CA ASN A 129 -19.24 -0.45 -4.11
C ASN A 129 -19.10 1.02 -4.48
N LYS A 130 -20.01 1.85 -3.99
CA LYS A 130 -19.86 3.30 -4.04
C LYS A 130 -18.61 3.67 -3.23
N THR A 131 -17.63 4.26 -3.91
CA THR A 131 -16.37 4.70 -3.31
C THR A 131 -16.20 6.16 -3.68
N THR A 132 -16.09 7.03 -2.69
CA THR A 132 -15.93 8.47 -2.92
C THR A 132 -14.45 8.85 -3.00
N ALA A 133 -14.14 9.99 -3.60
CA ALA A 133 -12.79 10.55 -3.58
C ALA A 133 -12.28 10.76 -2.14
N SER A 134 -13.15 11.12 -1.20
CA SER A 134 -12.80 11.25 0.23
C SER A 134 -12.38 9.91 0.84
N ASP A 135 -13.03 8.80 0.48
CA ASP A 135 -12.65 7.47 0.96
C ASP A 135 -11.24 7.11 0.48
N ILE A 136 -10.92 7.43 -0.78
CA ILE A 136 -9.58 7.19 -1.34
C ILE A 136 -8.53 8.08 -0.66
N LYS A 137 -8.85 9.36 -0.40
CA LYS A 137 -7.95 10.25 0.35
C LYS A 137 -7.68 9.72 1.77
N LYS A 138 -8.69 9.14 2.43
CA LYS A 138 -8.52 8.47 3.72
C LYS A 138 -7.62 7.24 3.61
N MET A 139 -7.74 6.44 2.56
CA MET A 139 -6.82 5.33 2.29
C MET A 139 -5.38 5.82 2.08
N ALA A 140 -5.19 6.91 1.32
CA ALA A 140 -3.86 7.51 1.17
C ALA A 140 -3.26 7.94 2.51
N ALA A 141 -4.07 8.56 3.38
CA ALA A 141 -3.64 8.91 4.74
C ALA A 141 -3.28 7.67 5.60
N ASN A 142 -4.01 6.56 5.47
CA ASN A 142 -3.67 5.30 6.14
C ASN A 142 -2.34 4.73 5.63
N VAL A 143 -2.08 4.78 4.33
CA VAL A 143 -0.79 4.35 3.74
C VAL A 143 0.36 5.21 4.28
N ASN A 144 0.17 6.53 4.33
CA ASN A 144 1.15 7.44 4.94
C ASN A 144 1.39 7.11 6.43
N MET A 145 0.32 6.81 7.19
CA MET A 145 0.46 6.37 8.57
C MET A 145 1.29 5.09 8.70
N ALA A 146 1.06 4.09 7.84
CA ALA A 146 1.87 2.88 7.80
C ALA A 146 3.35 3.20 7.49
N CYS A 147 3.60 4.15 6.59
CA CYS A 147 4.93 4.67 6.28
C CYS A 147 5.61 5.27 7.50
N ASN A 148 4.92 6.18 8.20
CA ASN A 148 5.45 6.81 9.42
C ASN A 148 5.69 5.80 10.54
N ASN A 149 4.88 4.75 10.65
CA ASN A 149 5.10 3.67 11.62
C ASN A 149 6.37 2.87 11.31
N VAL A 150 6.68 2.62 10.03
CA VAL A 150 7.95 2.00 9.63
C VAL A 150 9.12 2.93 9.94
N ILE A 151 9.05 4.21 9.54
CA ILE A 151 10.10 5.20 9.80
C ILE A 151 10.35 5.35 11.30
N GLY A 152 9.29 5.49 12.10
CA GLY A 152 9.37 5.63 13.55
C GLY A 152 10.02 4.42 14.21
N PHE A 153 9.71 3.21 13.76
CA PHE A 153 10.40 1.99 14.21
C PHE A 153 11.89 2.00 13.84
N MET A 154 12.23 2.40 12.62
CA MET A 154 13.63 2.46 12.17
C MET A 154 14.44 3.47 13.00
N MET A 155 13.92 4.68 13.16
CA MET A 155 14.59 5.75 13.89
C MET A 155 14.76 5.43 15.38
N SER A 156 13.76 4.82 16.03
CA SER A 156 13.85 4.45 17.46
C SER A 156 14.90 3.36 17.74
N ARG A 157 15.35 2.65 16.71
CA ARG A 157 16.40 1.63 16.77
C ARG A 157 17.74 2.10 16.19
N GLY A 158 17.89 3.42 15.99
CA GLY A 158 19.15 4.05 15.59
C GLY A 158 19.49 3.87 14.12
N TYR A 159 18.52 3.48 13.29
CA TYR A 159 18.70 3.45 11.85
C TYR A 159 18.47 4.84 11.25
N GLU A 160 19.21 5.15 10.19
CA GLU A 160 19.09 6.44 9.52
C GLU A 160 17.75 6.56 8.79
N PRO A 161 17.06 7.70 8.90
CA PRO A 161 15.86 7.92 8.12
C PRO A 161 16.21 7.92 6.62
N PRO A 162 15.23 7.62 5.75
CA PRO A 162 15.38 7.90 4.33
C PRO A 162 15.86 9.34 4.13
N PRO A 163 16.76 9.62 3.16
CA PRO A 163 17.17 10.99 2.87
C PRO A 163 15.93 11.86 2.68
N SER A 164 15.85 12.94 3.46
CA SER A 164 14.74 13.88 3.36
C SER A 164 14.72 14.44 1.95
N ARG A 165 13.53 14.61 1.38
CA ARG A 165 13.37 15.31 0.10
C ARG A 165 13.94 16.72 0.28
N SER A 166 15.14 16.99 -0.22
CA SER A 166 15.51 18.34 -0.61
C SER A 166 14.47 18.78 -1.64
N ARG A 167 13.69 19.81 -1.28
CA ARG A 167 12.75 20.47 -2.18
C ARG A 167 13.50 21.16 -3.31
#